data_AF-A0A485KG48-F1
#
_entry.id   AF-A0A485KG48-F1
#
_cell.length_a   1.000
_cell.length_b   1.000
_cell.length_c   1.000
_cell.angle_alpha   90.00
_cell.angle_beta   90.00
_cell.angle_gamma   90.00
#
_symmetry.space_group_name_H-M   'P 1'
#
loop_
_entity.id
_entity.type
_entity.pdbx_description
1 polymer ?
#
loop_
_entity_poly.entity_id
_entity_poly.type
_entity_poly.pdbx_seq_one_letter_code
_entity_poly.pdbx_strand_id
1 'polypeptide(L)'
;MVTPGTSAFYGDVGTFTDDQAAGWVQVTRAVHANGGKIFNQLNHPGRAAHPDLNDGVINVAPSALGIQGETRLPSGIALHHLPHALSTHEIGSSGANFAAAAKHAVDVAGFDGVEIHGANGYLIEEFLCDASNHRTDGYGGSLVNRARFLKEVLATDTTVVDPSKVGIRFSPLNSYNSMKHADALDVSEYVAKIAQEFNVGYVHVMCADFFKFNKGTFCPSSANISRAL
;
A
#
# COMPACT_ATOMS: atom_id res chain seq x y z
N MET A 1 -7.74 -3.82 -4.47
CA MET A 1 -7.70 -4.45 -3.13
C MET A 1 -7.07 -5.81 -3.21
N VAL A 2 -6.36 -6.22 -2.17
CA VAL A 2 -5.65 -7.52 -2.10
C VAL A 2 -6.40 -8.60 -1.31
N THR A 3 -7.47 -8.24 -0.60
CA THR A 3 -8.28 -9.15 0.23
C THR A 3 -9.72 -8.63 0.30
N PRO A 4 -10.73 -9.48 0.57
CA PRO A 4 -12.10 -9.02 0.81
C PRO A 4 -12.21 -8.21 2.12
N GLY A 5 -13.29 -7.43 2.24
CA GLY A 5 -13.64 -6.72 3.47
C GLY A 5 -12.75 -5.50 3.78
N THR A 6 -12.05 -4.97 2.78
CA THR A 6 -11.12 -3.85 2.96
C THR A 6 -11.36 -2.71 1.98
N SER A 7 -12.61 -2.33 1.73
CA SER A 7 -12.97 -1.14 0.95
C SER A 7 -12.86 0.11 1.82
N ALA A 8 -12.18 1.14 1.31
CA ALA A 8 -12.16 2.48 1.92
C ALA A 8 -13.13 3.43 1.23
N PHE A 9 -13.46 3.14 -0.04
CA PHE A 9 -14.41 3.89 -0.82
C PHE A 9 -15.46 2.96 -1.44
N TYR A 10 -16.64 3.53 -1.72
CA TYR A 10 -17.67 2.80 -2.43
C TYR A 10 -17.21 2.48 -3.86
N GLY A 11 -17.36 1.22 -4.26
CA GLY A 11 -16.98 0.74 -5.59
C GLY A 11 -15.49 0.41 -5.73
N ASP A 12 -14.74 0.33 -4.63
CA ASP A 12 -13.37 -0.19 -4.65
C ASP A 12 -13.35 -1.61 -5.26
N VAL A 13 -12.40 -1.82 -6.16
CA VAL A 13 -12.25 -3.07 -6.91
C VAL A 13 -11.03 -3.86 -6.45
N GLY A 14 -11.16 -5.18 -6.48
CA GLY A 14 -10.13 -6.14 -6.11
C GLY A 14 -9.40 -6.75 -7.29
N THR A 15 -8.36 -7.51 -6.97
CA THR A 15 -7.65 -8.46 -7.85
C THR A 15 -7.42 -9.80 -7.14
N PHE A 16 -8.15 -10.05 -6.05
CA PHE A 16 -7.92 -11.18 -5.14
C PHE A 16 -8.81 -12.41 -5.43
N THR A 17 -9.79 -12.28 -6.34
CA THR A 17 -10.58 -13.41 -6.84
C THR A 17 -10.40 -13.58 -8.34
N ASP A 18 -10.64 -14.79 -8.85
CA ASP A 18 -10.59 -15.09 -10.28
C ASP A 18 -11.56 -14.22 -11.08
N ASP A 19 -12.79 -14.04 -10.59
CA ASP A 19 -13.81 -13.23 -11.28
C ASP A 19 -13.39 -11.75 -11.38
N GLN A 20 -12.83 -11.19 -10.31
CA GLN A 20 -12.31 -9.81 -10.34
C GLN A 20 -11.13 -9.69 -11.30
N ALA A 21 -10.18 -10.63 -11.27
CA ALA A 21 -9.04 -10.63 -12.16
C ALA A 21 -9.47 -10.79 -13.64
N ALA A 22 -10.44 -11.66 -13.91
CA ALA A 22 -11.03 -11.82 -15.25
C ALA A 22 -11.71 -10.53 -15.73
N GLY A 23 -12.39 -9.80 -14.83
CA GLY A 23 -12.99 -8.50 -15.16
C GLY A 23 -11.96 -7.47 -15.64
N TRP A 24 -10.73 -7.51 -15.13
CA TRP A 24 -9.65 -6.62 -15.55
C TRP A 24 -9.09 -6.94 -16.94
N VAL A 25 -9.27 -8.15 -17.46
CA VAL A 25 -8.74 -8.57 -18.78
C VAL A 25 -9.24 -7.66 -19.91
N GLN A 26 -10.49 -7.19 -19.83
CA GLN A 26 -11.01 -6.29 -20.86
C GLN A 26 -10.25 -4.95 -20.87
N VAL A 27 -9.86 -4.45 -19.70
CA VAL A 27 -9.11 -3.20 -19.53
C VAL A 27 -7.67 -3.37 -20.05
N THR A 28 -6.97 -4.39 -19.58
CA THR A 28 -5.57 -4.63 -19.98
C THR A 28 -5.45 -4.89 -21.47
N ARG A 29 -6.35 -5.69 -22.06
CA ARG A 29 -6.42 -5.90 -23.51
C ARG A 29 -6.67 -4.61 -24.28
N ALA A 30 -7.56 -3.74 -23.80
CA ALA A 30 -7.82 -2.47 -24.47
C ALA A 30 -6.59 -1.56 -24.45
N VAL A 31 -5.86 -1.50 -23.33
CA VAL A 31 -4.59 -0.75 -23.23
C VAL A 31 -3.54 -1.34 -24.18
N HIS A 32 -3.35 -2.65 -24.16
CA HIS A 32 -2.35 -3.34 -24.99
C HIS A 32 -2.66 -3.26 -26.48
N ALA A 33 -3.94 -3.30 -26.88
CA ALA A 33 -4.35 -3.10 -28.27
C ALA A 33 -3.96 -1.71 -28.81
N ASN A 34 -3.71 -0.75 -27.93
CA ASN A 34 -3.22 0.59 -28.25
C ASN A 34 -1.71 0.78 -27.97
N GLY A 35 -0.97 -0.31 -27.74
CA GLY A 35 0.47 -0.27 -27.47
C GLY A 35 0.86 0.29 -26.10
N GLY A 36 -0.11 0.47 -25.19
CA GLY A 36 0.15 0.97 -23.84
C GLY A 36 0.72 -0.09 -22.91
N LYS A 37 1.20 0.39 -21.75
CA LYS A 37 1.59 -0.44 -20.60
C LYS A 37 0.77 -0.04 -19.38
N ILE A 38 0.38 -1.02 -18.57
CA ILE A 38 -0.46 -0.79 -17.40
C ILE A 38 -0.03 -1.68 -16.22
N PHE A 39 0.06 -1.06 -15.05
CA PHE A 39 0.41 -1.71 -13.79
C PHE A 39 -0.80 -1.67 -12.85
N ASN A 40 -1.02 -2.74 -12.09
CA ASN A 40 -2.08 -2.79 -11.08
C ASN A 40 -1.55 -2.28 -9.74
N GLN A 41 -2.16 -1.24 -9.17
CA GLN A 41 -1.79 -0.79 -7.83
C GLN A 41 -2.49 -1.66 -6.77
N LEU A 42 -1.69 -2.47 -6.07
CA LEU A 42 -2.14 -3.34 -5.00
C LEU A 42 -2.28 -2.54 -3.72
N ASN A 43 -3.49 -2.53 -3.16
CA ASN A 43 -3.81 -1.74 -1.98
C ASN A 43 -4.47 -2.58 -0.89
N HIS A 44 -4.12 -2.24 0.34
CA HIS A 44 -4.83 -2.63 1.56
C HIS A 44 -5.01 -1.36 2.40
N PRO A 45 -6.22 -0.80 2.54
CA PRO A 45 -6.41 0.51 3.15
C PRO A 45 -6.24 0.53 4.68
N GLY A 46 -6.16 -0.63 5.33
CA GLY A 46 -5.90 -0.71 6.76
C GLY A 46 -6.97 0.03 7.55
N ARG A 47 -6.57 0.98 8.41
CA ARG A 47 -7.51 1.73 9.24
C ARG A 47 -8.43 2.66 8.46
N ALA A 48 -8.16 2.91 7.18
CA ALA A 48 -9.05 3.70 6.31
C ALA A 48 -10.26 2.92 5.79
N ALA A 49 -10.27 1.58 5.88
CA ALA A 49 -11.47 0.80 5.61
C ALA A 49 -12.59 1.13 6.61
N HIS A 50 -13.85 1.00 6.18
CA HIS A 50 -15.00 1.26 7.04
C HIS A 50 -15.96 0.05 7.07
N PRO A 51 -16.44 -0.41 8.25
CA PRO A 51 -17.33 -1.57 8.34
C PRO A 51 -18.60 -1.48 7.48
N ASP A 52 -19.20 -0.29 7.37
CA ASP A 52 -20.38 -0.04 6.52
C ASP A 52 -20.15 -0.27 5.02
N LEU A 53 -18.89 -0.32 4.57
CA LEU A 53 -18.53 -0.66 3.18
C LEU A 53 -18.18 -2.14 3.02
N ASN A 54 -18.12 -2.89 4.11
CA ASN A 54 -17.47 -4.18 4.20
C ASN A 54 -18.30 -5.18 5.03
N ASP A 55 -19.64 -5.11 4.96
CA ASP A 55 -20.55 -6.04 5.62
C ASP A 55 -20.29 -6.20 7.14
N GLY A 56 -19.87 -5.12 7.80
CA GLY A 56 -19.56 -5.12 9.23
C GLY A 56 -18.17 -5.65 9.60
N VAL A 57 -17.34 -6.02 8.62
CA VAL A 57 -15.94 -6.42 8.87
C VAL A 57 -15.17 -5.23 9.45
N ILE A 58 -14.54 -5.48 10.61
CA ILE A 58 -13.77 -4.46 11.31
C ILE A 58 -12.44 -4.23 10.57
N ASN A 59 -12.14 -2.95 10.33
CA ASN A 59 -10.89 -2.51 9.74
C ASN A 59 -9.70 -2.88 10.62
N VAL A 60 -8.52 -3.08 10.02
CA VAL A 60 -7.31 -3.55 10.71
C VAL A 60 -6.17 -2.55 10.56
N ALA A 61 -5.21 -2.57 11.49
CA ALA A 61 -4.10 -1.61 11.53
C ALA A 61 -2.91 -2.20 12.31
N PRO A 62 -1.71 -1.58 12.26
CA PRO A 62 -0.62 -1.93 13.18
C PRO A 62 -0.96 -1.69 14.65
N SER A 63 -1.83 -0.72 14.95
CA SER A 63 -2.23 -0.34 16.30
C SER A 63 -3.70 0.06 16.33
N ALA A 64 -4.37 -0.08 17.47
CA ALA A 64 -5.78 0.31 17.66
C ALA A 64 -5.92 1.84 17.73
N LEU A 65 -5.62 2.53 16.62
CA LEU A 65 -5.60 3.98 16.47
C LEU A 65 -6.36 4.38 15.21
N GLY A 66 -7.56 4.95 15.39
CA GLY A 66 -8.39 5.45 14.30
C GLY A 66 -7.82 6.72 13.65
N ILE A 67 -8.17 6.94 12.38
CA ILE A 67 -7.92 8.21 11.68
C ILE A 67 -8.76 9.29 12.36
N GLN A 68 -8.16 10.46 12.58
CA GLN A 68 -8.89 11.62 13.09
C GLN A 68 -9.70 12.26 11.97
N GLY A 69 -11.01 12.36 12.14
CA GLY A 69 -11.90 13.04 11.21
C GLY A 69 -12.99 12.12 10.62
N GLU A 70 -13.49 12.54 9.47
CA GLU A 70 -14.67 11.98 8.83
C GLU A 70 -14.31 11.31 7.50
N THR A 71 -15.10 10.29 7.14
CA THR A 71 -15.12 9.66 5.83
C THR A 71 -16.50 9.82 5.18
N ARG A 72 -16.55 9.74 3.85
CA ARG A 72 -17.78 9.78 3.08
C ARG A 72 -18.20 8.37 2.68
N LEU A 73 -19.36 7.96 3.17
CA LEU A 73 -20.03 6.70 2.87
C LEU A 73 -21.22 6.93 1.94
N PRO A 74 -21.77 5.88 1.31
CA PRO A 74 -23.04 5.96 0.60
C PRO A 74 -24.19 6.48 1.48
N SER A 75 -24.14 6.21 2.78
CA SER A 75 -25.12 6.66 3.78
C SER A 75 -24.94 8.12 4.21
N GLY A 76 -23.83 8.77 3.85
CA GLY A 76 -23.50 10.13 4.26
C GLY A 76 -22.11 10.25 4.87
N ILE A 77 -21.88 11.31 5.63
CA ILE A 77 -20.61 11.52 6.34
C ILE A 77 -20.64 10.71 7.64
N ALA A 78 -19.56 10.01 7.94
CA ALA A 78 -19.38 9.22 9.16
C ALA A 78 -17.97 9.44 9.74
N LEU A 79 -17.77 9.09 11.00
CA LEU A 79 -16.43 9.06 11.60
C LEU A 79 -15.68 7.79 11.17
N HIS A 80 -14.35 7.85 11.17
CA HIS A 80 -13.55 6.64 11.01
C HIS A 80 -13.75 5.68 12.19
N HIS A 81 -13.76 4.38 11.89
CA HIS A 81 -13.92 3.32 12.89
C HIS A 81 -12.57 2.99 13.57
N LEU A 82 -12.62 2.61 14.86
CA LEU A 82 -11.46 2.14 15.61
C LEU A 82 -11.00 0.77 15.05
N PRO A 83 -9.76 0.64 14.53
CA PRO A 83 -9.33 -0.61 13.92
C PRO A 83 -8.94 -1.66 14.97
N HIS A 84 -9.00 -2.92 14.56
CA HIS A 84 -8.34 -4.03 15.23
C HIS A 84 -6.82 -3.97 15.00
N ALA A 85 -6.04 -4.12 16.07
CA ALA A 85 -4.58 -4.18 15.97
C ALA A 85 -4.14 -5.59 15.55
N LEU A 86 -3.50 -5.71 14.38
CA LEU A 86 -3.08 -7.00 13.84
C LEU A 86 -2.13 -7.73 14.80
N SER A 87 -2.36 -9.02 15.02
CA SER A 87 -1.37 -9.92 15.59
C SER A 87 -0.25 -10.21 14.58
N THR A 88 0.90 -10.70 15.05
CA THR A 88 2.02 -11.08 14.17
C THR A 88 1.63 -12.13 13.13
N HIS A 89 0.71 -13.04 13.49
CA HIS A 89 0.16 -14.03 12.56
C HIS A 89 -0.66 -13.37 11.45
N GLU A 90 -1.57 -12.45 11.80
CA GLU A 90 -2.40 -11.74 10.82
C GLU A 90 -1.58 -10.82 9.89
N ILE A 91 -0.44 -10.29 10.37
CA ILE A 91 0.51 -9.55 9.52
C ILE A 91 1.08 -10.47 8.43
N GLY A 92 1.49 -11.69 8.79
CA GLY A 92 1.97 -12.68 7.82
C GLY A 92 0.92 -13.04 6.76
N SER A 93 -0.34 -13.23 7.18
CA SER A 93 -1.45 -13.46 6.24
C SER A 93 -1.68 -12.27 5.31
N SER A 94 -1.54 -11.03 5.82
CA SER A 94 -1.66 -9.82 5.00
C SER A 94 -0.60 -9.77 3.91
N GLY A 95 0.65 -10.12 4.21
CA GLY A 95 1.72 -10.24 3.21
C GLY A 95 1.41 -11.27 2.12
N ALA A 96 0.92 -12.46 2.51
CA ALA A 96 0.52 -13.50 1.56
C ALA A 96 -0.61 -13.05 0.61
N ASN A 97 -1.53 -12.21 1.09
CA ASN A 97 -2.61 -11.65 0.27
C ASN A 97 -2.09 -10.70 -0.82
N PHE A 98 -1.05 -9.90 -0.54
CA PHE A 98 -0.39 -9.08 -1.56
C PHE A 98 0.17 -9.95 -2.68
N ALA A 99 0.93 -10.99 -2.34
CA ALA A 99 1.54 -11.88 -3.33
C ALA A 99 0.50 -12.63 -4.17
N ALA A 100 -0.59 -13.11 -3.55
CA ALA A 100 -1.69 -13.76 -4.27
C ALA A 100 -2.35 -12.78 -5.27
N ALA A 101 -2.67 -11.56 -4.82
CA ALA A 101 -3.25 -10.54 -5.69
C ALA A 101 -2.27 -10.09 -6.79
N ALA A 102 -0.97 -10.02 -6.50
CA ALA A 102 0.07 -9.69 -7.49
C ALA A 102 0.12 -10.74 -8.61
N LYS A 103 0.13 -12.02 -8.22
CA LYS A 103 0.10 -13.14 -9.14
C LYS A 103 -1.17 -13.11 -10.00
N HIS A 104 -2.34 -12.90 -9.41
CA HIS A 104 -3.59 -12.77 -10.17
C HIS A 104 -3.58 -11.59 -11.14
N ALA A 105 -3.06 -10.44 -10.70
CA ALA A 105 -2.96 -9.25 -11.54
C ALA A 105 -2.11 -9.51 -12.81
N VAL A 106 -0.96 -10.17 -12.65
CA VAL A 106 -0.07 -10.44 -13.80
C VAL A 106 -0.59 -11.62 -14.64
N ASP A 107 -0.85 -12.77 -14.02
CA ASP A 107 -1.09 -14.02 -14.75
C ASP A 107 -2.49 -14.12 -15.34
N VAL A 108 -3.50 -13.60 -14.63
CA VAL A 108 -4.91 -13.73 -15.04
C VAL A 108 -5.40 -12.44 -15.68
N ALA A 109 -5.21 -11.30 -15.00
CA ALA A 109 -5.69 -10.02 -15.50
C ALA A 109 -4.82 -9.43 -16.62
N GLY A 110 -3.58 -9.89 -16.79
CA GLY A 110 -2.69 -9.45 -17.87
C GLY A 110 -2.08 -8.07 -17.67
N PHE A 111 -1.91 -7.62 -16.42
CA PHE A 111 -1.13 -6.41 -16.16
C PHE A 111 0.36 -6.64 -16.47
N ASP A 112 1.06 -5.59 -16.91
CA ASP A 112 2.49 -5.66 -17.20
C ASP A 112 3.35 -5.77 -15.94
N GLY A 113 2.76 -5.45 -14.79
CA GLY A 113 3.36 -5.51 -13.47
C GLY A 113 2.43 -4.96 -12.40
N VAL A 114 2.95 -4.79 -11.19
CA VAL A 114 2.20 -4.32 -10.02
C VAL A 114 2.92 -3.17 -9.33
N GLU A 115 2.15 -2.27 -8.71
CA GLU A 115 2.66 -1.24 -7.81
C GLU A 115 2.17 -1.52 -6.39
N ILE A 116 3.09 -1.66 -5.44
CA ILE A 116 2.76 -1.82 -4.02
C ILE A 116 2.44 -0.45 -3.43
N HIS A 117 1.21 -0.29 -2.95
CA HIS A 117 0.75 0.97 -2.37
C HIS A 117 1.21 1.11 -0.90
N GLY A 118 2.41 1.68 -0.71
CA GLY A 118 2.98 2.04 0.60
C GLY A 118 2.84 3.52 0.95
N ALA A 119 1.71 4.14 0.60
CA ALA A 119 1.50 5.59 0.63
C ALA A 119 0.08 5.96 1.09
N ASN A 120 -0.17 7.25 1.26
CA ASN A 120 -1.45 7.89 1.57
C ASN A 120 -2.17 7.34 2.82
N GLY A 121 -1.39 6.94 3.82
CA GLY A 121 -1.82 6.45 5.12
C GLY A 121 -2.60 5.15 5.08
N TYR A 122 -2.33 4.30 4.09
CA TYR A 122 -2.84 2.93 4.03
C TYR A 122 -1.87 1.95 4.71
N LEU A 123 -2.27 0.68 4.81
CA LEU A 123 -1.71 -0.27 5.79
C LEU A 123 -0.17 -0.30 5.83
N ILE A 124 0.50 -0.36 4.69
CA ILE A 124 1.97 -0.40 4.66
C ILE A 124 2.58 0.90 5.23
N GLU A 125 2.02 2.07 4.88
CA GLU A 125 2.49 3.35 5.44
C GLU A 125 2.11 3.49 6.93
N GLU A 126 0.96 2.94 7.35
CA GLU A 126 0.57 2.88 8.76
C GLU A 126 1.64 2.18 9.59
N PHE A 127 2.22 1.07 9.08
CA PHE A 127 3.36 0.39 9.73
C PHE A 127 4.63 1.24 9.71
N LEU A 128 4.94 1.92 8.60
CA LEU A 128 6.14 2.75 8.46
C LEU A 128 6.12 4.00 9.36
N CYS A 129 4.94 4.54 9.65
CA CYS A 129 4.76 5.80 10.37
C CYS A 129 4.66 5.61 11.87
N ASP A 130 5.51 6.33 12.60
CA ASP A 130 5.57 6.33 14.07
C ASP A 130 4.32 6.93 14.73
N ALA A 131 3.61 7.85 14.07
CA ALA A 131 2.35 8.40 14.57
C ALA A 131 1.15 7.42 14.51
N SER A 132 1.28 6.31 13.79
CA SER A 132 0.21 5.30 13.62
C SER A 132 0.61 3.90 14.08
N ASN A 133 1.90 3.63 14.26
CA ASN A 133 2.43 2.35 14.71
C ASN A 133 3.08 2.48 16.10
N HIS A 134 2.30 2.15 17.13
CA HIS A 134 2.73 2.13 18.52
C HIS A 134 3.04 0.70 19.02
N ARG A 135 3.35 -0.22 18.10
CA ARG A 135 3.68 -1.60 18.46
C ARG A 135 5.00 -1.67 19.23
N THR A 136 5.08 -2.66 20.10
CA THR A 136 6.27 -2.96 20.91
C THR A 136 6.97 -4.26 20.50
N ASP A 137 6.46 -4.95 19.48
CA ASP A 137 7.02 -6.17 18.93
C ASP A 137 7.99 -5.89 17.77
N GLY A 138 8.35 -6.94 17.02
CA GLY A 138 9.26 -6.85 15.88
C GLY A 138 8.77 -5.99 14.71
N TYR A 139 7.54 -5.47 14.76
CA TYR A 139 6.95 -4.62 13.72
C TYR A 139 6.80 -3.15 14.16
N GLY A 140 7.26 -2.77 15.35
CA GLY A 140 7.18 -1.39 15.86
C GLY A 140 8.45 -0.87 16.51
N GLY A 141 8.40 0.40 16.94
CA GLY A 141 9.53 1.11 17.53
C GLY A 141 10.50 1.60 16.46
N SER A 142 11.63 0.92 16.27
CA SER A 142 12.69 1.35 15.36
C SER A 142 12.23 1.39 13.89
N LEU A 143 12.85 2.24 13.06
CA LEU A 143 12.54 2.30 11.62
C LEU A 143 12.71 0.94 10.92
N VAL A 144 13.71 0.16 11.33
CA VAL A 144 13.95 -1.21 10.82
C VAL A 144 12.75 -2.11 11.09
N ASN A 145 12.18 -2.07 12.29
CA ASN A 145 11.01 -2.86 12.65
C ASN A 145 9.75 -2.34 11.96
N ARG A 146 9.54 -1.03 11.91
CA ARG A 146 8.40 -0.40 11.22
C ARG A 146 8.35 -0.73 9.74
N ALA A 147 9.51 -0.84 9.08
CA ALA A 147 9.60 -1.22 7.67
C ALA A 147 9.58 -2.74 7.43
N ARG A 148 9.56 -3.57 8.47
CA ARG A 148 9.58 -5.03 8.33
C ARG A 148 8.42 -5.54 7.48
N PHE A 149 7.21 -5.02 7.71
CA PHE A 149 6.04 -5.44 6.95
C PHE A 149 6.20 -5.13 5.45
N LEU A 150 6.73 -3.95 5.09
CA LEU A 150 7.05 -3.63 3.71
C LEU A 150 8.05 -4.63 3.10
N LYS A 151 9.12 -4.98 3.85
CA LYS A 151 10.11 -5.96 3.39
C LYS A 151 9.48 -7.35 3.17
N GLU A 152 8.56 -7.77 4.04
CA GLU A 152 7.86 -9.05 3.91
C GLU A 152 6.91 -9.07 2.69
N VAL A 153 6.20 -7.97 2.43
CA VAL A 153 5.40 -7.80 1.21
C VAL A 153 6.28 -7.91 -0.03
N LEU A 154 7.36 -7.11 -0.12
CA LEU A 154 8.25 -7.17 -1.28
C LEU A 154 8.93 -8.54 -1.44
N ALA A 155 9.32 -9.18 -0.34
CA ALA A 155 9.93 -10.51 -0.38
C ALA A 155 8.98 -11.57 -0.92
N THR A 156 7.68 -11.46 -0.65
CA THR A 156 6.69 -12.42 -1.15
C THR A 156 6.28 -12.10 -2.59
N ASP A 157 5.99 -10.83 -2.91
CA ASP A 157 5.57 -10.40 -4.25
C ASP A 157 6.66 -10.66 -5.31
N THR A 158 7.93 -10.41 -4.98
CA THR A 158 9.07 -10.66 -5.89
C THR A 158 9.38 -12.15 -6.12
N THR A 159 8.73 -13.08 -5.39
CA THR A 159 8.83 -14.52 -5.68
C THR A 159 7.83 -14.99 -6.72
N VAL A 160 6.77 -14.21 -6.95
CA VAL A 160 5.67 -14.54 -7.87
C VAL A 160 5.60 -13.62 -9.09
N VAL A 161 6.16 -12.41 -8.98
CA VAL A 161 6.30 -11.44 -10.08
C VAL A 161 7.77 -11.07 -10.23
N ASP A 162 8.24 -10.97 -11.47
CA ASP A 162 9.60 -10.49 -11.77
C ASP A 162 9.85 -9.15 -11.05
N PRO A 163 10.93 -9.00 -10.26
CA PRO A 163 11.22 -7.76 -9.55
C PRO A 163 11.20 -6.50 -10.42
N SER A 164 11.64 -6.60 -11.69
CA SER A 164 11.62 -5.49 -12.64
C SER A 164 10.21 -5.01 -13.01
N LYS A 165 9.18 -5.81 -12.68
CA LYS A 165 7.75 -5.52 -12.88
C LYS A 165 7.03 -5.21 -11.56
N VAL A 166 7.75 -5.10 -10.46
CA VAL A 166 7.23 -4.64 -9.17
C VAL A 166 7.67 -3.18 -8.99
N GLY A 167 6.73 -2.30 -8.67
CA GLY A 167 7.01 -0.93 -8.24
C GLY A 167 6.59 -0.73 -6.79
N ILE A 168 7.12 0.30 -6.15
CA ILE A 168 6.68 0.74 -4.82
C ILE A 168 6.34 2.23 -4.83
N ARG A 169 5.19 2.57 -4.22
CA ARG A 169 4.77 3.95 -4.01
C ARG A 169 4.83 4.32 -2.53
N PHE A 170 5.39 5.48 -2.20
CA PHE A 170 5.39 6.02 -0.82
C PHE A 170 5.20 7.55 -0.77
N SER A 171 4.72 8.08 0.37
CA SER A 171 4.33 9.49 0.53
C SER A 171 4.74 10.09 1.88
N PRO A 172 6.05 10.22 2.12
CA PRO A 172 6.60 10.47 3.46
C PRO A 172 6.21 11.84 4.05
N LEU A 173 5.75 12.76 3.19
CA LEU A 173 5.28 14.10 3.55
C LEU A 173 3.76 14.23 3.54
N ASN A 174 3.01 13.26 3.03
CA ASN A 174 1.57 13.40 2.91
C ASN A 174 0.90 13.21 4.29
N SER A 175 0.12 14.20 4.73
CA SER A 175 -0.59 14.12 6.02
C SER A 175 -1.96 13.47 5.93
N TYR A 176 -2.38 13.08 4.71
CA TYR A 176 -3.62 12.35 4.47
C TYR A 176 -3.75 11.13 5.38
N ASN A 177 -4.97 10.79 5.80
CA ASN A 177 -5.25 9.69 6.74
C ASN A 177 -4.51 9.81 8.08
N SER A 178 -4.36 11.04 8.60
CA SER A 178 -3.72 11.33 9.90
C SER A 178 -2.28 10.83 9.98
N MET A 179 -1.52 10.98 8.90
CA MET A 179 -0.13 10.55 8.83
C MET A 179 0.83 11.67 9.20
N LYS A 180 1.87 11.31 9.96
CA LYS A 180 2.94 12.24 10.34
C LYS A 180 4.19 11.47 10.72
N HIS A 181 5.16 11.45 9.83
CA HIS A 181 6.49 10.91 10.14
C HIS A 181 7.30 11.95 10.92
N ALA A 182 7.92 11.56 12.04
CA ALA A 182 8.92 12.42 12.69
C ALA A 182 10.13 12.67 11.77
N ASP A 183 10.60 11.61 11.09
CA ASP A 183 11.82 11.61 10.28
C ASP A 183 11.51 11.21 8.82
N ALA A 184 10.79 12.07 8.10
CA ALA A 184 10.33 11.79 6.73
C ALA A 184 11.49 11.49 5.74
N LEU A 185 12.64 12.14 5.91
CA LEU A 185 13.82 11.90 5.06
C LEU A 185 14.40 10.50 5.31
N ASP A 186 14.60 10.12 6.57
CA ASP A 186 15.15 8.82 6.94
C ASP A 186 14.25 7.68 6.46
N VAL A 187 12.92 7.84 6.57
CA VAL A 187 11.95 6.90 6.01
C VAL A 187 12.11 6.79 4.49
N SER A 188 12.24 7.92 3.79
CA SER A 188 12.41 7.95 2.33
C SER A 188 13.67 7.22 1.89
N GLU A 189 14.80 7.52 2.53
CA GLU A 189 16.08 6.86 2.24
C GLU A 189 16.03 5.37 2.54
N TYR A 190 15.37 4.97 3.63
CA TYR A 190 15.29 3.57 4.02
C TYR A 190 14.38 2.78 3.08
N VAL A 191 13.24 3.34 2.67
CA VAL A 191 12.38 2.73 1.65
C VAL A 191 13.10 2.62 0.30
N ALA A 192 13.89 3.62 -0.10
CA ALA A 192 14.71 3.54 -1.31
C ALA A 192 15.79 2.44 -1.22
N LYS A 193 16.43 2.26 -0.06
CA LYS A 193 17.38 1.15 0.18
C LYS A 193 16.69 -0.21 0.09
N ILE A 194 15.50 -0.36 0.66
CA ILE A 194 14.69 -1.58 0.55
C ILE A 194 14.33 -1.85 -0.91
N ALA A 195 13.87 -0.84 -1.64
CA ALA A 195 13.56 -0.96 -3.06
C ALA A 195 14.76 -1.48 -3.88
N GLN A 196 15.95 -0.96 -3.58
CA GLN A 196 17.20 -1.42 -4.19
C GLN A 196 17.57 -2.85 -3.78
N GLU A 197 17.41 -3.23 -2.50
CA GLU A 197 17.64 -4.59 -2.00
C GLU A 197 16.83 -5.65 -2.77
N PHE A 198 15.57 -5.33 -3.09
CA PHE A 198 14.69 -6.21 -3.83
C PHE A 198 14.75 -6.04 -5.36
N ASN A 199 15.58 -5.13 -5.89
CA ASN A 199 15.69 -4.83 -7.32
C ASN A 199 14.33 -4.53 -7.99
N VAL A 200 13.46 -3.77 -7.30
CA VAL A 200 12.16 -3.39 -7.85
C VAL A 200 12.34 -2.49 -9.08
N GLY A 201 11.45 -2.61 -10.06
CA GLY A 201 11.54 -1.90 -11.34
C GLY A 201 11.48 -0.38 -11.23
N TYR A 202 10.73 0.14 -10.26
CA TYR A 202 10.69 1.59 -10.01
C TYR A 202 10.25 1.95 -8.60
N VAL A 203 10.54 3.20 -8.26
CA VAL A 203 10.08 3.88 -7.04
C VAL A 203 9.24 5.09 -7.44
N HIS A 204 8.02 5.17 -6.92
CA HIS A 204 7.09 6.27 -7.14
C HIS A 204 6.91 7.08 -5.86
N VAL A 205 7.46 8.30 -5.83
CA VAL A 205 7.39 9.16 -4.65
C VAL A 205 6.34 10.24 -4.84
N MET A 206 5.42 10.34 -3.89
CA MET A 206 4.51 11.47 -3.80
C MET A 206 5.15 12.60 -3.00
N CYS A 207 5.46 13.70 -3.67
CA CYS A 207 6.12 14.86 -3.09
C CYS A 207 5.16 15.98 -2.63
N ALA A 208 3.87 15.68 -2.50
CA ALA A 208 2.83 16.65 -2.12
C ALA A 208 2.15 16.25 -0.82
N ASP A 209 1.73 17.26 -0.05
CA ASP A 209 0.86 17.10 1.11
C ASP A 209 -0.49 17.75 0.82
N PHE A 210 -1.56 16.95 0.80
CA PHE A 210 -2.91 17.44 0.49
C PHE A 210 -3.38 18.52 1.47
N PHE A 211 -3.01 18.40 2.74
CA PHE A 211 -3.50 19.29 3.81
C PHE A 211 -2.45 20.28 4.33
N LYS A 212 -1.21 20.21 3.82
CA LYS A 212 -0.10 21.11 4.15
C LYS A 212 0.25 21.17 5.65
N PHE A 213 -0.01 20.09 6.39
CA PHE A 213 0.38 19.95 7.79
C PHE A 213 1.86 19.62 7.94
N ASN A 214 2.45 18.93 6.96
CA ASN A 214 3.86 18.60 6.91
C ASN A 214 4.60 19.62 6.03
N LYS A 215 5.81 20.01 6.45
CA LYS A 215 6.67 20.94 5.70
C LYS A 215 7.90 20.19 5.18
N GLY A 216 8.20 20.38 3.90
CA GLY A 216 9.40 19.84 3.26
C GLY A 216 9.22 19.72 1.75
N THR A 217 10.32 19.73 1.01
CA THR A 217 10.37 19.36 -0.40
C THR A 217 11.49 18.34 -0.53
N PHE A 218 11.14 17.07 -0.74
CA PHE A 218 12.12 16.02 -0.97
C PHE A 218 11.78 15.36 -2.30
N CYS A 219 12.67 15.52 -3.27
CA CYS A 219 12.78 14.61 -4.40
C CYS A 219 13.99 13.73 -4.06
N PRO A 220 13.89 12.40 -4.02
CA PRO A 220 15.07 11.55 -3.85
C PRO A 220 15.98 11.77 -5.06
N SER A 221 16.92 12.70 -4.96
CA SER A 221 18.01 12.84 -5.90
C SER A 221 18.93 11.65 -5.64
N SER A 222 19.00 10.73 -6.60
CA SER A 222 19.89 9.55 -6.63
C SER A 222 19.48 8.33 -5.79
N ALA A 223 18.34 7.73 -6.11
CA ALA A 223 18.43 6.30 -6.37
C ALA A 223 19.06 6.19 -7.78
N ASN A 224 20.26 5.63 -7.89
CA ASN A 224 20.80 5.18 -9.18
C ASN A 224 19.90 4.06 -9.71
N ILE A 225 18.69 4.39 -10.16
CA ILE A 225 17.89 3.55 -11.07
C ILE A 225 18.47 3.82 -12.46
N SER A 226 19.74 3.50 -12.64
CA SER A 226 20.35 3.45 -13.96
C SER A 226 20.13 2.05 -14.52
N ARG A 227 19.44 1.99 -15.66
CA ARG A 227 19.13 0.83 -16.53
C ARG A 227 17.75 0.20 -16.24
N ALA A 228 16.87 -0.05 -17.20
CA ALA A 228 16.98 -0.06 -18.66
C ALA A 228 15.63 0.34 -19.30
N LEU A 229 15.69 1.29 -20.25
CA LEU A 229 14.82 1.29 -21.43
C LEU A 229 15.51 0.47 -22.52
#